data_AF-A0A0J9TMQ3-F1
#
_entry.id   AF-A0A0J9TMQ3-F1
#
_cell.length_a   1.000
_cell.length_b   1.000
_cell.length_c   1.000
_cell.angle_alpha   90.00
_cell.angle_beta   90.00
_cell.angle_gamma   90.00
#
_symmetry.space_group_name_H-M   'P 1'
#
loop_
_entity.id
_entity.type
_entity.pdbx_description
1 polymer ?
#
loop_
_entity_poly.entity_id
_entity_poly.type
_entity_poly.pdbx_seq_one_letter_code
_entity_poly.pdbx_strand_id
1 'polypeptide(L)'
;MQPLDSAIQNCPLTKFIKSLDSTPSTEPVNIENELKSIETDQHDAIKIFYSRLKNYYASITSQYEHIKTYCCSYLNFWLNKEKEKKLTGESYININGWQVIENLWGMLHGPFSCKRKSYEKSTDDQKKCIDFMVYCVNREELKK
;
A
#
# COMPACT_ATOMS: atom_id res chain seq x y z
N MET A 1 -4.86 -24.03 -14.11
CA MET A 1 -4.63 -22.59 -14.35
C MET A 1 -4.32 -22.43 -15.83
N GLN A 2 -5.04 -21.58 -16.57
CA GLN A 2 -4.77 -21.43 -18.01
C GLN A 2 -3.37 -20.81 -18.23
N PRO A 3 -2.71 -21.04 -19.38
CA PRO A 3 -1.38 -20.48 -19.65
C PRO A 3 -1.30 -18.95 -19.48
N LEU A 4 -2.37 -18.24 -19.85
CA LEU A 4 -2.49 -16.79 -19.71
C LEU A 4 -2.55 -16.35 -18.24
N ASP A 5 -3.33 -17.05 -17.40
CA ASP A 5 -3.40 -16.74 -15.97
C ASP A 5 -2.02 -16.86 -15.33
N SER A 6 -1.28 -17.92 -15.66
CA SER A 6 0.09 -18.12 -15.17
C SER A 6 1.04 -17.02 -15.63
N ALA A 7 0.89 -16.52 -16.86
CA ALA A 7 1.69 -15.42 -17.35
C ALA A 7 1.36 -14.11 -16.59
N ILE A 8 0.08 -13.80 -16.37
CA ILE A 8 -0.36 -12.63 -15.60
C ILE A 8 0.16 -12.68 -14.16
N GLN A 9 0.17 -13.87 -13.54
CA GLN A 9 0.72 -14.04 -12.18
C GLN A 9 2.22 -13.74 -12.10
N ASN A 10 2.91 -13.79 -13.24
CA ASN A 10 4.32 -13.48 -13.32
C ASN A 10 4.62 -12.01 -13.64
N CYS A 11 3.62 -11.21 -14.01
CA CYS A 11 3.80 -9.78 -14.26
C CYS A 11 4.29 -9.05 -13.00
N PRO A 12 5.26 -8.12 -13.10
CA PRO A 12 5.82 -7.43 -11.95
C PRO A 12 4.79 -6.72 -11.06
N LEU A 13 3.83 -6.02 -11.67
CA LEU A 13 2.77 -5.33 -10.92
C LEU A 13 1.87 -6.32 -10.18
N THR A 14 1.45 -7.43 -10.81
CA THR A 14 0.66 -8.48 -10.15
C THR A 14 1.41 -9.09 -8.97
N LYS A 15 2.72 -9.37 -9.12
CA LYS A 15 3.55 -9.89 -8.04
C LYS A 15 3.61 -8.93 -6.86
N PHE A 16 3.79 -7.64 -7.13
CA PHE A 16 3.74 -6.61 -6.10
C PHE A 16 2.37 -6.61 -5.41
N ILE A 17 1.26 -6.56 -6.15
CA ILE A 17 -0.09 -6.56 -5.57
C ILE A 17 -0.31 -7.74 -4.64
N LYS A 18 0.09 -8.94 -5.06
CA LYS A 18 -0.01 -10.15 -4.25
C LYS A 18 0.84 -10.11 -2.99
N SER A 19 1.97 -9.40 -2.99
CA SER A 19 2.79 -9.27 -1.79
C SER A 19 2.11 -8.41 -0.71
N LEU A 20 1.16 -7.56 -1.08
CA LEU A 20 0.34 -6.80 -0.11
C LEU A 20 -0.65 -7.71 0.64
N ASP A 21 -1.10 -8.81 0.01
CA ASP A 21 -1.95 -9.81 0.67
C ASP A 21 -1.14 -10.75 1.58
N SER A 22 0.18 -10.85 1.37
CA SER A 22 1.06 -11.58 2.27
C SER A 22 1.39 -10.71 3.48
N THR A 23 1.35 -11.29 4.69
CA THR A 23 1.80 -10.63 5.92
C THR A 23 3.34 -10.58 5.89
N PRO A 24 3.98 -9.45 5.55
CA PRO A 24 5.43 -9.43 5.50
C PRO A 24 5.97 -9.51 6.93
N SER A 25 7.22 -9.94 7.05
CA SER A 25 8.01 -9.74 8.27
C SER A 25 7.86 -8.29 8.73
N THR A 26 7.49 -8.09 9.98
CA THR A 26 7.47 -6.77 10.60
C THR A 26 8.83 -6.50 11.23
N GLU A 27 9.53 -5.49 10.73
CA GLU A 27 10.73 -4.98 11.39
C GLU A 27 10.33 -3.96 12.47
N PRO A 28 11.11 -3.85 13.56
CA PRO A 28 10.91 -2.79 14.54
C PRO A 28 10.96 -1.40 13.89
N VAL A 29 10.01 -0.53 14.27
CA VAL A 29 9.95 0.86 13.84
C VAL A 29 10.09 1.78 15.05
N ASN A 30 10.90 2.83 14.91
CA ASN A 30 11.07 3.87 15.92
C ASN A 30 10.16 5.05 15.54
N ILE A 31 9.00 5.11 16.20
CA ILE A 31 7.94 6.12 15.99
C ILE A 31 7.34 6.60 17.33
N GLU A 32 8.09 6.47 18.41
CA GLU A 32 7.64 6.78 19.77
C GLU A 32 7.23 8.24 19.92
N ASN A 33 7.88 9.15 19.16
CA ASN A 33 7.56 10.56 19.18
C ASN A 33 6.17 10.85 18.57
N GLU A 34 5.84 10.16 17.47
CA GLU A 34 4.58 10.27 16.74
C GLU A 34 3.41 9.65 17.52
N LEU A 35 3.71 8.72 18.44
CA LEU A 35 2.72 8.04 19.27
C LEU A 35 2.42 8.75 20.60
N LYS A 36 3.13 9.84 20.96
CA LYS A 36 3.00 10.50 22.28
C LYS A 36 1.57 10.92 22.65
N SER A 37 0.76 11.31 21.66
CA SER A 37 -0.64 11.74 21.84
C SER A 37 -1.65 10.63 21.55
N ILE A 38 -1.20 9.39 21.35
CA ILE A 38 -2.03 8.24 21.01
C ILE A 38 -2.19 7.34 22.23
N GLU A 39 -3.39 6.80 22.41
CA GLU A 39 -3.72 5.81 23.44
C GLU A 39 -2.78 4.59 23.32
N THR A 40 -2.24 4.13 24.44
CA THR A 40 -1.17 3.11 24.46
C THR A 40 -1.60 1.78 23.86
N ASP A 41 -2.88 1.43 23.94
CA ASP A 41 -3.48 0.23 23.34
C ASP A 41 -3.51 0.26 21.80
N GLN A 42 -3.31 1.42 21.19
CA GLN A 42 -3.20 1.59 19.73
C GLN A 42 -1.75 1.49 19.23
N HIS A 43 -0.75 1.60 20.11
CA HIS A 43 0.66 1.76 19.71
C HIS A 43 1.16 0.57 18.90
N ASP A 44 0.92 -0.66 19.37
CA ASP A 44 1.39 -1.87 18.70
C ASP A 44 0.75 -2.03 17.33
N ALA A 45 -0.55 -1.77 17.21
CA ALA A 45 -1.25 -1.85 15.94
C ALA A 45 -0.69 -0.84 14.92
N ILE A 46 -0.42 0.40 15.35
CA ILE A 46 0.18 1.43 14.48
C ILE A 46 1.60 1.04 14.09
N LYS A 47 2.43 0.55 15.04
CA LYS A 47 3.81 0.10 14.75
C LYS A 47 3.82 -1.04 13.74
N ILE A 48 2.97 -2.05 13.94
CA ILE A 48 2.82 -3.20 13.02
C ILE A 48 2.37 -2.71 11.64
N PHE A 49 1.34 -1.88 11.57
CA PHE A 49 0.82 -1.38 10.29
C PHE A 49 1.88 -0.55 9.56
N TYR A 50 2.53 0.38 10.26
CA TYR A 50 3.55 1.23 9.67
C TYR A 50 4.78 0.43 9.21
N SER A 51 5.19 -0.58 9.98
CA SER A 51 6.26 -1.50 9.58
C SER A 51 5.96 -2.19 8.25
N ARG A 52 4.73 -2.71 8.08
CA ARG A 52 4.28 -3.30 6.81
C ARG A 52 4.30 -2.27 5.67
N LEU A 53 3.75 -1.08 5.93
CA LEU A 53 3.68 0.00 4.95
C LEU A 53 5.08 0.42 4.46
N LYS A 54 6.04 0.54 5.38
CA LYS A 54 7.45 0.83 5.08
C LYS A 54 8.08 -0.28 4.24
N ASN A 55 7.79 -1.55 4.54
CA ASN A 55 8.30 -2.68 3.76
C ASN A 55 7.71 -2.72 2.33
N TYR A 56 6.41 -2.45 2.18
CA TYR A 56 5.80 -2.33 0.86
C TYR A 56 6.40 -1.16 0.08
N TYR A 57 6.58 0.01 0.71
CA TYR A 57 7.25 1.15 0.11
C TYR A 57 8.67 0.80 -0.35
N ALA A 58 9.45 0.14 0.51
CA ALA A 58 10.80 -0.31 0.17
C ALA A 58 10.81 -1.27 -1.03
N SER A 59 9.85 -2.20 -1.10
CA SER A 59 9.74 -3.16 -2.22
C SER A 59 9.42 -2.50 -3.56
N ILE A 60 8.86 -1.28 -3.58
CA ILE A 60 8.69 -0.49 -4.81
C ILE A 60 10.06 -0.11 -5.37
N THR A 61 11.02 0.23 -4.50
CA THR A 61 12.34 0.71 -4.94
C THR A 61 13.12 -0.34 -5.74
N SER A 62 12.88 -1.63 -5.49
CA SER A 62 13.46 -2.77 -6.21
C SER A 62 12.72 -3.15 -7.51
N GLN A 63 11.62 -2.48 -7.86
CA GLN A 63 10.88 -2.75 -9.11
C GLN A 63 11.56 -2.12 -10.32
N TYR A 64 11.18 -2.59 -11.52
CA TYR A 64 11.53 -1.92 -12.78
C TYR A 64 11.00 -0.48 -12.80
N GLU A 65 11.78 0.44 -13.39
CA GLU A 65 11.46 1.88 -13.39
C GLU A 65 10.06 2.18 -13.94
N HIS A 66 9.68 1.52 -15.04
CA HIS A 66 8.36 1.69 -15.66
C HIS A 66 7.21 1.11 -14.83
N ILE A 67 7.50 0.31 -13.80
CA ILE A 67 6.51 -0.32 -12.91
C ILE A 67 6.30 0.48 -11.62
N LYS A 68 7.33 1.19 -11.13
CA LYS A 68 7.32 1.87 -9.82
C LYS A 68 6.11 2.78 -9.62
N THR A 69 5.75 3.58 -10.63
CA THR A 69 4.59 4.49 -10.57
C THR A 69 3.27 3.75 -10.40
N TYR A 70 3.12 2.57 -11.01
CA TYR A 70 1.91 1.76 -10.89
C TYR A 70 1.84 1.06 -9.53
N CYS A 71 2.96 0.53 -9.02
CA CYS A 71 3.03 0.02 -7.65
C CYS A 71 2.67 1.11 -6.63
N CYS A 72 3.19 2.32 -6.80
CA CYS A 72 2.85 3.47 -5.94
C CYS A 72 1.37 3.84 -6.00
N SER A 73 0.77 3.82 -7.18
CA SER A 73 -0.65 4.10 -7.37
C SER A 73 -1.51 3.03 -6.66
N TYR A 74 -1.13 1.77 -6.78
CA TYR A 74 -1.81 0.67 -6.09
C TYR A 74 -1.64 0.75 -4.57
N LEU A 75 -0.44 1.05 -4.06
CA LEU A 75 -0.19 1.17 -2.62
C LEU A 75 -0.98 2.33 -1.98
N ASN A 76 -1.12 3.46 -2.69
CA ASN A 76 -2.01 4.55 -2.27
C ASN A 76 -3.48 4.09 -2.16
N PHE A 77 -3.95 3.32 -3.14
CA PHE A 77 -5.30 2.76 -3.13
C PHE A 77 -5.50 1.74 -2.01
N TRP A 78 -4.53 0.85 -1.80
CA TRP A 78 -4.54 -0.09 -0.69
C TRP A 78 -4.64 0.64 0.66
N LEU A 79 -3.86 1.71 0.86
CA LEU A 79 -3.90 2.51 2.08
C LEU A 79 -5.29 3.16 2.29
N ASN A 80 -5.94 3.65 1.22
CA ASN A 80 -7.30 4.17 1.31
C ASN A 80 -8.30 3.08 1.71
N LYS A 81 -8.20 1.88 1.14
CA LYS A 81 -9.05 0.74 1.50
C LYS A 81 -8.89 0.34 2.97
N GLU A 82 -7.66 0.19 3.45
CA GLU A 82 -7.41 -0.13 4.86
C GLU A 82 -7.97 0.95 5.79
N LYS A 83 -7.87 2.22 5.39
CA LYS A 83 -8.46 3.34 6.14
C LYS A 83 -9.99 3.33 6.12
N GLU A 84 -10.62 2.88 5.05
CA GLU A 84 -12.09 2.78 5.01
C GLU A 84 -12.64 1.64 5.84
N LYS A 85 -11.90 0.53 6.01
CA LYS A 85 -12.27 -0.53 6.97
C LYS A 85 -12.45 0.01 8.39
N LYS A 86 -11.79 1.12 8.74
CA LYS A 86 -12.06 1.83 10.00
C LYS A 86 -13.47 2.42 10.04
N LEU A 87 -13.96 2.99 8.94
CA LEU A 87 -15.31 3.56 8.87
C LEU A 87 -16.39 2.50 9.03
N THR A 88 -16.09 1.24 8.70
CA THR A 88 -16.99 0.09 8.90
C THR A 88 -16.80 -0.60 10.25
N GLY A 89 -15.86 -0.15 11.10
CA GLY A 89 -15.56 -0.75 12.41
C GLY A 89 -14.69 -2.01 12.35
N GLU A 90 -14.14 -2.34 11.19
CA GLU A 90 -13.29 -3.51 10.96
C GLU A 90 -11.80 -3.24 11.24
N SER A 91 -11.41 -1.98 11.41
CA SER A 91 -10.03 -1.61 11.74
C SER A 91 -9.81 -1.52 13.24
N TYR A 92 -8.74 -2.15 13.72
CA TYR A 92 -8.27 -2.04 15.10
C TYR A 92 -7.63 -0.67 15.40
N ILE A 93 -7.31 0.13 14.37
CA ILE A 93 -6.66 1.44 14.49
C ILE A 93 -7.71 2.56 14.43
N ASN A 94 -7.75 3.40 15.46
CA ASN A 94 -8.71 4.50 15.59
C ASN A 94 -8.39 5.71 14.69
N ILE A 95 -9.20 6.77 14.77
CA ILE A 95 -9.04 7.97 13.92
C ILE A 95 -7.70 8.68 14.11
N ASN A 96 -7.24 8.78 15.35
CA ASN A 96 -5.99 9.45 15.70
C ASN A 96 -4.79 8.61 15.25
N GLY A 97 -4.87 7.28 15.40
CA GLY A 97 -3.86 6.36 14.87
C GLY A 97 -3.73 6.44 13.35
N TRP A 98 -4.84 6.57 12.63
CA TRP A 98 -4.80 6.77 11.18
C TRP A 98 -4.20 8.11 10.77
N GLN A 99 -4.40 9.19 11.54
CA GLN A 99 -3.71 10.46 11.30
C GLN A 99 -2.20 10.31 11.43
N VAL A 100 -1.72 9.54 12.42
CA VAL A 100 -0.29 9.22 12.56
C VAL A 100 0.22 8.44 11.36
N ILE A 101 -0.50 7.42 10.89
CA ILE A 101 -0.12 6.63 9.70
C ILE A 101 -0.01 7.50 8.44
N GLU A 102 -0.97 8.42 8.22
CA GLU A 102 -0.96 9.34 7.08
C GLU A 102 0.25 10.28 7.12
N ASN A 103 0.57 10.81 8.31
CA ASN A 103 1.75 11.66 8.52
C ASN A 103 3.05 10.90 8.26
N LEU A 104 3.17 9.70 8.84
CA LEU A 104 4.33 8.82 8.67
C LEU A 104 4.54 8.45 7.19
N TRP A 105 3.47 8.13 6.47
CA TRP A 105 3.54 7.87 5.03
C TRP A 105 4.03 9.10 4.24
N GLY A 106 3.57 10.30 4.61
CA GLY A 106 4.05 11.55 4.00
C GLY A 106 5.55 11.82 4.20
N MET A 107 6.13 11.26 5.27
CA MET A 107 7.57 11.35 5.59
C MET A 107 8.41 10.23 4.95
N LEU A 108 7.78 9.24 4.30
CA LEU A 108 8.53 8.21 3.59
C LEU A 108 9.19 8.80 2.35
N HIS A 109 10.51 8.76 2.35
CA HIS A 109 11.34 9.21 1.24
C HIS A 109 12.33 8.11 0.86
N GLY A 110 12.61 7.99 -0.43
CA GLY A 110 13.56 7.04 -0.99
C GLY A 110 14.02 7.46 -2.38
N PRO A 111 14.87 6.67 -3.05
CA PRO A 111 15.35 6.96 -4.41
C PRO A 111 14.20 7.19 -5.41
N PHE A 112 13.09 6.49 -5.19
CA PHE A 112 11.81 6.76 -5.82
C PHE A 112 10.86 7.33 -4.75
N SER A 113 10.24 8.47 -5.04
CA SER A 113 9.27 9.10 -4.14
C SER A 113 7.85 8.71 -4.52
N CYS A 114 7.22 7.85 -3.71
CA CYS A 114 5.79 7.56 -3.83
C CYS A 114 4.99 8.59 -3.03
N LYS A 115 4.49 9.63 -3.71
CA LYS A 115 3.70 10.67 -3.04
C LYS A 115 2.34 10.13 -2.60
N ARG A 116 1.95 10.45 -1.37
CA ARG A 116 0.58 10.27 -0.89
C ARG A 116 -0.39 11.02 -1.78
N LYS A 117 -1.46 10.35 -2.21
CA LYS A 117 -2.58 11.00 -2.88
C LYS A 117 -3.87 10.64 -2.16
N SER A 118 -4.47 11.61 -1.46
CA SER A 118 -5.86 11.47 -1.04
C SER A 118 -6.71 11.47 -2.30
N TYR A 119 -7.46 10.39 -2.51
CA TYR A 119 -8.43 10.34 -3.58
C TYR A 119 -9.75 10.91 -3.06
N GLU A 120 -10.28 11.91 -3.75
CA GLU A 120 -11.55 12.57 -3.40
C GLU A 120 -12.78 11.73 -3.76
N LYS A 121 -12.62 10.73 -4.64
CA LYS A 121 -13.68 9.86 -5.12
C LYS A 121 -13.89 8.65 -4.21
N SER A 122 -15.07 8.02 -4.30
CA SER A 122 -15.35 6.75 -3.61
C SER A 122 -14.29 5.69 -3.90
N THR A 123 -14.05 4.76 -2.97
CA THR A 123 -13.17 3.62 -3.21
C THR A 123 -13.64 2.68 -4.31
N ASP A 124 -14.94 2.63 -4.60
CA ASP A 124 -15.47 1.86 -5.72
C ASP A 124 -15.03 2.43 -7.07
N ASP A 125 -15.06 3.76 -7.22
CA ASP A 125 -14.55 4.41 -8.43
C ASP A 125 -13.03 4.29 -8.53
N GLN A 126 -12.33 4.42 -7.39
CA GLN A 126 -10.89 4.16 -7.34
C GLN A 126 -10.59 2.71 -7.76
N LYS A 127 -11.36 1.74 -7.27
CA LYS A 127 -11.17 0.31 -7.59
C LYS A 127 -11.29 0.07 -9.08
N LYS A 128 -12.30 0.60 -9.75
CA LYS A 128 -12.45 0.47 -11.21
C LYS A 128 -11.24 1.04 -11.96
N CYS A 129 -10.75 2.22 -11.55
CA CYS A 129 -9.55 2.81 -12.15
C CYS A 129 -8.30 1.95 -11.93
N ILE A 130 -8.13 1.41 -10.73
CA ILE A 130 -7.01 0.56 -10.37
C ILE A 130 -7.06 -0.77 -11.13
N ASP A 131 -8.22 -1.43 -11.18
CA ASP A 131 -8.42 -2.69 -11.90
C ASP A 131 -8.09 -2.52 -13.39
N PHE A 132 -8.53 -1.40 -14.00
CA PHE A 132 -8.20 -1.07 -15.38
C PHE A 132 -6.70 -0.78 -15.58
N MET A 133 -6.08 -0.05 -14.66
CA MET A 133 -4.62 0.19 -14.69
C MET A 133 -3.82 -1.11 -14.62
N VAL A 134 -4.18 -2.03 -13.72
CA VAL A 134 -3.53 -3.34 -13.58
C VAL A 134 -3.66 -4.14 -14.87
N TYR A 135 -4.87 -4.19 -15.44
CA TYR A 135 -5.10 -4.84 -16.73
C TYR A 135 -4.20 -4.27 -17.84
N CYS A 136 -4.18 -2.95 -18.00
CA CYS A 136 -3.39 -2.27 -19.03
C CYS A 136 -1.89 -2.52 -18.86
N VAL A 137 -1.35 -2.38 -17.65
CA VAL A 137 0.07 -2.59 -17.38
C VAL A 137 0.46 -4.03 -17.66
N ASN A 138 -0.30 -5.00 -17.15
CA ASN A 138 -0.01 -6.42 -17.39
C ASN A 138 -0.08 -6.78 -18.87
N ARG A 139 -1.06 -6.23 -19.61
CA ARG A 139 -1.15 -6.42 -21.06
C ARG A 139 0.09 -5.91 -21.79
N GLU A 140 0.61 -4.74 -21.41
CA GLU A 140 1.85 -4.23 -22.02
C GLU A 140 3.08 -5.05 -21.61
N GLU A 141 3.16 -5.55 -20.37
CA GLU A 141 4.25 -6.43 -19.95
C GLU A 141 4.25 -7.77 -20.69
N LEU A 142 3.08 -8.32 -21.02
CA LEU A 142 2.95 -9.59 -21.75
C LEU A 142 3.23 -9.48 -23.25
N LYS A 143 3.31 -8.27 -23.80
CA LYS A 143 3.70 -8.04 -25.21
C LYS A 143 5.21 -7.99 -25.41
N LYS A 144 5.98 -7.83 -24.33
CA LYS A 144 7.44 -7.80 -24.36
C LYS A 144 8.00 -9.20 -24.51
#